data_AF-A3BQR8-F1
#
_entry.id   AF-A3BQR8-F1
#
_cell.length_a   1.000
_cell.length_b   1.000
_cell.length_c   1.000
_cell.angle_alpha   90.00
_cell.angle_beta   90.00
_cell.angle_gamma   90.00
#
_symmetry.space_group_name_H-M   'P 1'
#
loop_
_entity.id
_entity.type
_entity.pdbx_description
1 polymer ?
#
loop_
_entity_poly.entity_id
_entity_poly.type
_entity_poly.pdbx_seq_one_letter_code
_entity_poly.pdbx_strand_id
1 'polypeptide(L)'
;MATVLVVLMVVSTGGLSPPCAAAAKEEKPVVVLPPAAAPGEAPFAEAAAFVRSCCETALPAERDASSFCYDELLPYADSFGGNQVKVTEVAATILSNNLSAYLDELRKVQDGAGKGDQNLMACVDGFTDATNVNITKEALDSLGRLAAAGDGKRSKEDLENVQKWIKGVDKHYVGGNAAGSDCETGYLYTYNDDLPAQETLGNCLYTASSLINHIKL
;
A
#
# COMPACT_ATOMS: atom_id res chain seq x y z
N MET A 1 52.87 -16.02 -18.79
CA MET A 1 53.51 -15.47 -19.99
C MET A 1 52.44 -14.81 -20.85
N ALA A 2 52.81 -13.73 -21.53
CA ALA A 2 52.06 -12.91 -22.48
C ALA A 2 51.03 -11.92 -21.88
N THR A 3 51.28 -10.59 -21.81
CA THR A 3 51.37 -9.57 -22.89
C THR A 3 50.04 -9.40 -23.65
N VAL A 4 49.48 -8.23 -23.98
CA VAL A 4 49.98 -6.85 -24.04
C VAL A 4 48.78 -5.91 -24.28
N LEU A 5 49.03 -4.63 -24.06
CA LEU A 5 48.17 -3.44 -24.15
C LEU A 5 48.15 -2.83 -25.58
N VAL A 6 47.26 -1.86 -25.81
CA VAL A 6 47.25 -0.81 -26.90
C VAL A 6 46.81 -1.33 -28.30
N VAL A 7 46.07 -0.65 -29.20
CA VAL A 7 46.03 0.76 -29.60
C VAL A 7 44.72 1.13 -30.33
N LEU A 8 44.35 2.41 -30.16
CA LEU A 8 43.41 3.28 -30.90
C LEU A 8 43.27 3.06 -32.42
N MET A 9 42.12 3.50 -32.98
CA MET A 9 42.05 4.39 -34.15
C MET A 9 40.78 5.24 -34.17
N VAL A 10 40.96 6.44 -34.73
CA VAL A 10 40.12 7.66 -34.79
C VAL A 10 39.26 7.68 -36.07
N VAL A 11 38.34 8.68 -36.18
CA VAL A 11 37.90 9.45 -37.38
C VAL A 11 36.36 9.56 -37.39
N SER A 12 35.66 10.69 -37.60
CA SER A 12 35.85 12.15 -37.66
C SER A 12 34.47 12.80 -37.95
N THR A 13 34.21 14.01 -37.43
CA THR A 13 33.41 15.14 -38.00
C THR A 13 32.11 14.83 -38.79
N GLY A 14 30.91 15.34 -38.54
CA GLY A 14 30.44 16.59 -37.91
C GLY A 14 29.19 17.03 -38.69
N GLY A 15 28.08 17.31 -38.01
CA GLY A 15 26.88 17.94 -38.61
C GLY A 15 25.54 17.39 -38.13
N LEU A 16 24.67 18.31 -37.65
CA LEU A 16 23.22 18.23 -37.42
C LEU A 16 22.74 17.89 -35.98
N SER A 17 22.51 18.96 -35.20
CA SER A 17 21.76 19.06 -33.92
C SER A 17 20.24 18.77 -34.06
N PRO A 18 19.38 18.94 -33.02
CA PRO A 18 19.29 18.50 -31.59
C PRO A 18 17.87 17.83 -31.34
N PRO A 19 17.28 17.59 -30.12
CA PRO A 19 17.68 17.82 -28.72
C PRO A 19 17.50 16.58 -27.81
N CYS A 20 18.59 16.05 -27.24
CA CYS A 20 18.49 15.12 -26.10
C CYS A 20 18.44 15.89 -24.79
N ALA A 21 17.33 16.57 -24.53
CA ALA A 21 17.02 17.19 -23.24
C ALA A 21 15.50 17.31 -23.09
N ALA A 22 14.78 16.20 -23.26
CA ALA A 22 13.35 16.11 -23.00
C ALA A 22 13.12 15.19 -21.79
N ALA A 23 12.89 15.86 -20.66
CA ALA A 23 12.18 15.40 -19.46
C ALA A 23 12.36 13.93 -19.08
N ALA A 24 13.17 13.69 -18.04
CA ALA A 24 12.85 12.64 -17.10
C ALA A 24 11.42 12.92 -16.60
N LYS A 25 10.44 12.22 -17.20
CA LYS A 25 9.12 12.11 -16.61
C LYS A 25 9.37 11.42 -15.28
N GLU A 26 9.18 12.13 -14.18
CA GLU A 26 8.84 11.50 -12.92
C GLU A 26 7.58 10.66 -13.18
N GLU A 27 7.77 9.40 -13.56
CA GLU A 27 6.75 8.39 -13.41
C GLU A 27 6.51 8.28 -11.91
N LYS A 28 5.46 8.97 -11.47
CA LYS A 28 4.85 8.74 -10.17
C LYS A 28 3.73 7.74 -10.37
N PRO A 29 3.92 6.41 -10.19
CA PRO A 29 2.81 5.51 -9.97
C PRO A 29 2.26 5.82 -8.59
N VAL A 30 1.37 6.80 -8.56
CA VAL A 30 0.23 6.70 -7.66
C VAL A 30 -0.63 5.66 -8.35
N VAL A 31 -0.68 4.42 -7.84
CA VAL A 31 -1.78 3.53 -8.20
C VAL A 31 -3.02 4.23 -7.66
N VAL A 32 -3.75 4.87 -8.57
CA VAL A 32 -4.98 5.60 -8.25
C VAL A 32 -6.06 4.55 -8.07
N LEU A 33 -6.87 4.70 -7.02
CA LEU A 33 -8.07 3.91 -6.87
C LEU A 33 -8.89 3.92 -8.17
N PRO A 34 -9.50 2.80 -8.57
CA PRO A 34 -10.45 2.83 -9.67
C PRO A 34 -11.57 3.84 -9.34
N PRO A 35 -12.26 4.38 -10.35
CA PRO A 35 -13.36 5.30 -10.10
C PRO A 35 -14.38 4.67 -9.16
N ALA A 36 -14.62 5.32 -8.01
CA ALA A 36 -15.71 4.95 -7.13
C ALA A 36 -17.06 5.30 -7.79
N ALA A 37 -18.08 4.51 -7.54
CA ALA A 37 -19.46 4.86 -7.85
C ALA A 37 -19.82 6.20 -7.20
N ALA A 38 -20.66 6.99 -7.89
CA ALA A 38 -21.11 8.25 -7.33
C ALA A 38 -21.93 8.00 -6.04
N PRO A 39 -21.92 8.94 -5.06
CA PRO A 39 -22.75 8.81 -3.87
C PRO A 39 -24.22 8.56 -4.23
N GLY A 40 -24.78 7.44 -3.77
CA GLY A 40 -26.16 7.02 -4.05
C GLY A 40 -26.35 6.16 -5.31
N GLU A 41 -25.31 5.98 -6.13
CA GLU A 41 -25.30 5.00 -7.21
C GLU A 41 -24.94 3.62 -6.64
N ALA A 42 -25.85 2.65 -6.79
CA ALA A 42 -25.62 1.29 -6.34
C ALA A 42 -24.86 0.51 -7.43
N PRO A 43 -23.83 -0.28 -7.08
CA PRO A 43 -23.17 -1.16 -8.03
C PRO A 43 -24.11 -2.28 -8.50
N PHE A 44 -23.69 -3.04 -9.52
CA PHE A 44 -24.43 -4.22 -9.96
C PHE A 44 -24.57 -5.23 -8.81
N ALA A 45 -25.73 -5.89 -8.73
CA ALA A 45 -26.03 -6.81 -7.63
C ALA A 45 -25.00 -7.96 -7.53
N GLU A 46 -24.55 -8.47 -8.67
CA GLU A 46 -23.52 -9.51 -8.78
C GLU A 46 -22.16 -9.01 -8.29
N ALA A 47 -21.80 -7.75 -8.60
CA ALA A 47 -20.55 -7.14 -8.15
C ALA A 47 -20.57 -6.93 -6.63
N ALA A 48 -21.67 -6.42 -6.08
CA ALA A 48 -21.86 -6.29 -4.64
C ALA A 48 -21.80 -7.66 -3.93
N ALA A 49 -22.46 -8.68 -4.47
CA ALA A 49 -22.42 -10.04 -3.92
C ALA A 49 -21.00 -10.63 -3.95
N PHE A 50 -20.24 -10.36 -5.01
CA PHE A 50 -18.85 -10.75 -5.12
C PHE A 50 -17.97 -10.12 -4.03
N VAL A 51 -18.07 -8.79 -3.82
CA VAL A 51 -17.34 -8.09 -2.74
C VAL A 51 -17.68 -8.67 -1.38
N ARG A 52 -18.98 -8.89 -1.10
CA ARG A 52 -19.41 -9.51 0.16
C ARG A 52 -18.79 -10.89 0.35
N SER A 53 -18.80 -11.73 -0.68
CA SER A 53 -18.19 -13.05 -0.62
C SER A 53 -16.69 -13.00 -0.34
N CYS A 54 -15.96 -12.04 -0.92
CA CYS A 54 -14.54 -11.85 -0.63
C CYS A 54 -14.30 -11.47 0.84
N CYS A 55 -15.04 -10.50 1.36
CA CYS A 55 -14.92 -10.05 2.75
C CYS A 55 -15.30 -11.14 3.75
N GLU A 56 -16.43 -11.82 3.56
CA GLU A 56 -16.87 -12.90 4.45
C GLU A 56 -15.93 -14.11 4.43
N THR A 57 -15.34 -14.43 3.27
CA THR A 57 -14.35 -15.50 3.16
C THR A 57 -13.05 -15.13 3.88
N ALA A 58 -12.61 -13.87 3.73
CA ALA A 58 -11.37 -13.41 4.34
C ALA A 58 -11.48 -13.19 5.85
N LEU A 59 -12.68 -12.80 6.33
CA LEU A 59 -12.96 -12.37 7.70
C LEU A 59 -14.17 -13.12 8.30
N PRO A 60 -14.14 -14.48 8.36
CA PRO A 60 -15.33 -15.28 8.69
C PRO A 60 -15.77 -15.18 10.15
N ALA A 61 -14.84 -14.86 11.06
CA ALA A 61 -15.09 -14.83 12.50
C ALA A 61 -15.49 -13.42 13.02
N GLU A 62 -15.30 -12.38 12.22
CA GLU A 62 -15.38 -10.98 12.66
C GLU A 62 -16.40 -10.22 11.83
N ARG A 63 -17.66 -10.26 12.27
CA ARG A 63 -18.78 -9.64 11.55
C ARG A 63 -18.57 -8.15 11.30
N ASP A 64 -18.04 -7.44 12.30
CA ASP A 64 -17.81 -5.99 12.18
C ASP A 64 -16.69 -5.70 11.18
N ALA A 65 -15.60 -6.47 11.22
CA ALA A 65 -14.50 -6.35 10.23
C ALA A 65 -14.96 -6.71 8.81
N SER A 66 -15.77 -7.77 8.66
CA SER A 66 -16.35 -8.14 7.37
C SER A 66 -17.28 -7.05 6.81
N SER A 67 -18.06 -6.41 7.70
CA SER A 67 -18.95 -5.30 7.32
C SER A 67 -18.15 -4.07 6.89
N PHE A 68 -17.11 -3.70 7.65
CA PHE A 68 -16.19 -2.62 7.27
C PHE A 68 -15.52 -2.89 5.91
N CYS A 69 -15.00 -4.10 5.71
CA CYS A 69 -14.41 -4.53 4.44
C CYS A 69 -15.41 -4.35 3.28
N TYR A 70 -16.66 -4.80 3.48
CA TYR A 70 -17.70 -4.68 2.46
C TYR A 70 -18.01 -3.23 2.15
N ASP A 71 -18.25 -2.40 3.16
CA ASP A 71 -18.64 -1.00 2.99
C ASP A 71 -17.54 -0.16 2.33
N GLU A 72 -16.27 -0.38 2.68
CA GLU A 72 -15.12 0.30 2.08
C GLU A 72 -14.89 -0.08 0.61
N LEU A 73 -15.16 -1.33 0.24
CA LEU A 73 -14.90 -1.85 -1.10
C LEU A 73 -16.10 -1.76 -2.05
N LEU A 74 -17.31 -1.63 -1.50
CA LEU A 74 -18.55 -1.55 -2.26
C LEU A 74 -18.55 -0.43 -3.33
N PRO A 75 -18.03 0.79 -3.08
CA PRO A 75 -17.99 1.84 -4.09
C PRO A 75 -17.19 1.45 -5.35
N TYR A 76 -16.30 0.47 -5.25
CA TYR A 76 -15.43 0.04 -6.35
C TYR A 76 -15.87 -1.29 -6.98
N ALA A 77 -16.98 -1.87 -6.52
CA ALA A 77 -17.39 -3.24 -6.82
C ALA A 77 -17.39 -3.58 -8.31
N ASP A 78 -17.94 -2.70 -9.15
CA ASP A 78 -18.09 -2.93 -10.59
C ASP A 78 -16.73 -3.00 -11.31
N SER A 79 -15.68 -2.38 -10.76
CA SER A 79 -14.34 -2.36 -11.36
C SER A 79 -13.59 -3.69 -11.22
N PHE A 80 -14.02 -4.55 -10.29
CA PHE A 80 -13.32 -5.78 -9.96
C PHE A 80 -13.49 -6.87 -11.02
N GLY A 81 -14.63 -6.91 -11.72
CA GLY A 81 -14.91 -7.92 -12.74
C GLY A 81 -14.77 -9.36 -12.25
N GLY A 82 -15.11 -9.62 -10.98
CA GLY A 82 -14.98 -10.95 -10.35
C GLY A 82 -13.55 -11.38 -10.02
N ASN A 83 -12.56 -10.49 -10.06
CA ASN A 83 -11.17 -10.79 -9.73
C ASN A 83 -10.84 -10.42 -8.28
N GLN A 84 -10.59 -11.44 -7.44
CA GLN A 84 -10.28 -11.25 -6.02
C GLN A 84 -9.00 -10.42 -5.80
N VAL A 85 -8.01 -10.52 -6.69
CA VAL A 85 -6.78 -9.75 -6.54
C VAL A 85 -7.03 -8.26 -6.73
N LYS A 86 -7.94 -7.87 -7.63
CA LYS A 86 -8.33 -6.46 -7.77
C LYS A 86 -9.02 -5.92 -6.52
N VAL A 87 -9.76 -6.76 -5.81
CA VAL A 87 -10.34 -6.40 -4.50
C VAL A 87 -9.22 -6.12 -3.50
N THR A 88 -8.22 -7.01 -3.42
CA THR A 88 -7.04 -6.82 -2.56
C THR A 88 -6.20 -5.61 -2.97
N GLU A 89 -6.03 -5.34 -4.26
CA GLU A 89 -5.32 -4.18 -4.81
C GLU A 89 -5.95 -2.87 -4.34
N VAL A 90 -7.28 -2.77 -4.42
CA VAL A 90 -8.02 -1.61 -3.92
C VAL A 90 -7.90 -1.49 -2.40
N ALA A 91 -8.05 -2.58 -1.65
CA ALA A 91 -7.88 -2.57 -0.19
C ALA A 91 -6.47 -2.12 0.22
N ALA A 92 -5.43 -2.59 -0.46
CA ALA A 92 -4.04 -2.18 -0.24
C ALA A 92 -3.81 -0.70 -0.58
N THR A 93 -4.45 -0.20 -1.64
CA THR A 93 -4.39 1.22 -2.00
C THR A 93 -5.09 2.10 -0.95
N ILE A 94 -6.25 1.68 -0.43
CA ILE A 94 -6.93 2.35 0.69
C ILE A 94 -6.06 2.35 1.95
N LEU A 95 -5.42 1.22 2.29
CA LEU A 95 -4.45 1.15 3.38
C LEU A 95 -3.30 2.15 3.20
N SER A 96 -2.69 2.20 2.01
CA SER A 96 -1.61 3.14 1.70
C SER A 96 -2.03 4.60 1.90
N ASN A 97 -3.24 4.95 1.47
CA ASN A 97 -3.78 6.30 1.65
C ASN A 97 -4.01 6.64 3.13
N ASN A 98 -4.57 5.70 3.91
CA ASN A 98 -4.79 5.88 5.35
C ASN A 98 -3.46 5.93 6.12
N LEU A 99 -2.44 5.18 5.72
CA LEU A 99 -1.10 5.28 6.29
C LEU A 99 -0.50 6.67 6.11
N SER A 100 -0.67 7.25 4.92
CA SER A 100 -0.18 8.60 4.63
C SER A 100 -0.93 9.65 5.47
N ALA A 101 -2.26 9.54 5.57
CA ALA A 101 -3.07 10.42 6.39
C ALA A 101 -2.70 10.33 7.87
N TYR A 102 -2.54 9.12 8.40
CA TYR A 102 -2.14 8.90 9.79
C TYR A 102 -0.75 9.44 10.10
N LEU A 103 0.21 9.25 9.18
CA LEU A 103 1.55 9.84 9.33
C LEU A 103 1.51 11.37 9.35
N ASP A 104 0.65 11.99 8.51
CA ASP A 104 0.47 13.44 8.53
C ASP A 104 -0.16 13.94 9.84
N GLU A 105 -1.07 13.17 10.44
CA GLU A 105 -1.62 13.45 11.77
C GLU A 105 -0.54 13.34 12.86
N LEU A 106 0.24 12.25 12.87
CA LEU A 106 1.35 12.09 13.81
C LEU A 106 2.36 13.25 13.73
N ARG A 107 2.70 13.71 12.53
CA ARG A 107 3.59 14.86 12.31
C ARG A 107 3.00 16.16 12.85
N LYS A 108 1.70 16.40 12.65
CA LYS A 108 1.02 17.58 13.23
C LYS A 108 1.06 17.55 14.76
N VAL A 109 0.83 16.39 15.37
CA VAL A 109 0.94 16.22 16.82
C VAL A 109 2.39 16.45 17.28
N GLN A 110 3.37 15.92 16.55
CA GLN A 110 4.81 16.08 16.85
C GLN A 110 5.25 17.54 16.82
N ASP A 111 4.73 18.33 15.88
CA ASP A 111 5.03 19.77 15.77
C ASP A 111 4.26 20.62 16.80
N GLY A 112 3.23 20.05 17.42
CA GLY A 112 2.32 20.70 18.37
C GLY A 112 2.39 20.12 19.78
N ALA A 113 1.30 19.50 20.22
CA ALA A 113 1.10 19.06 21.60
C ALA A 113 2.11 17.99 22.06
N GLY A 114 2.59 17.15 21.13
CA GLY A 114 3.57 16.10 21.39
C GLY A 114 5.03 16.52 21.18
N LYS A 115 5.32 17.82 21.08
CA LYS A 115 6.68 18.30 20.79
C LYS A 115 7.68 17.84 21.86
N GLY A 116 8.67 17.07 21.41
CA GLY A 116 9.75 16.51 22.24
C GLY A 116 9.45 15.14 22.86
N ASP A 117 8.25 14.59 22.62
CA ASP A 117 7.88 13.23 22.99
C ASP A 117 8.69 12.21 22.16
N GLN A 118 9.53 11.43 22.84
CA GLN A 118 10.41 10.45 22.20
C GLN A 118 9.65 9.29 21.56
N ASN A 119 8.54 8.86 22.16
CA ASN A 119 7.74 7.78 21.62
C ASN A 119 7.04 8.23 20.33
N LEU A 120 6.48 9.44 20.33
CA LEU A 120 5.86 10.02 19.13
C LEU A 120 6.88 10.17 17.99
N MET A 121 8.10 10.62 18.29
CA MET A 121 9.17 10.68 17.27
C MET A 121 9.50 9.30 16.71
N ALA A 122 9.62 8.27 17.56
CA ALA A 122 9.82 6.89 17.10
C ALA A 122 8.65 6.37 16.25
N CYS A 123 7.42 6.79 16.56
CA CYS A 123 6.24 6.49 15.75
C CYS A 123 6.29 7.18 14.38
N VAL A 124 6.59 8.47 14.33
CA VAL A 124 6.72 9.18 13.05
C VAL A 124 7.82 8.58 12.19
N ASP A 125 8.96 8.20 12.77
CA ASP A 125 10.06 7.54 12.05
C ASP A 125 9.62 6.18 11.51
N GLY A 126 9.02 5.32 12.36
CA GLY A 126 8.54 4.00 11.96
C GLY A 126 7.47 4.05 10.86
N PHE A 127 6.51 4.96 10.97
CA PHE A 127 5.50 5.14 9.92
C PHE A 127 6.05 5.82 8.66
N THR A 128 7.11 6.63 8.77
CA THR A 128 7.84 7.15 7.61
C THR A 128 8.51 6.00 6.84
N ASP A 129 9.10 5.03 7.53
CA ASP A 129 9.65 3.84 6.92
C ASP A 129 8.55 2.95 6.29
N ALA A 130 7.44 2.75 6.98
CA ALA A 130 6.30 1.98 6.47
C ALA A 130 5.63 2.60 5.23
N THR A 131 5.69 3.93 5.10
CA THR A 131 5.16 4.70 3.96
C THR A 131 6.21 4.97 2.89
N ASN A 132 7.37 4.30 2.94
CA ASN A 132 8.42 4.48 1.94
C ASN A 132 7.86 4.25 0.53
N VAL A 133 7.91 5.31 -0.29
CA VAL A 133 7.30 5.34 -1.64
C VAL A 133 7.76 4.18 -2.51
N ASN A 134 9.04 3.80 -2.45
CA ASN A 134 9.56 2.73 -3.29
C ASN A 134 9.06 1.34 -2.85
N ILE A 135 8.97 1.11 -1.54
CA ILE A 135 8.49 -0.16 -0.98
C ILE A 135 6.99 -0.31 -1.27
N THR A 136 6.21 0.73 -0.96
CA THR A 136 4.77 0.74 -1.20
C THR A 136 4.45 0.59 -2.68
N LYS A 137 5.18 1.32 -3.55
CA LYS A 137 5.00 1.20 -4.99
C LYS A 137 5.29 -0.21 -5.49
N GLU A 138 6.41 -0.83 -5.10
CA GLU A 138 6.73 -2.19 -5.52
C GLU A 138 5.65 -3.19 -5.08
N ALA A 139 5.12 -3.05 -3.86
CA ALA A 139 4.04 -3.90 -3.38
C ALA A 139 2.76 -3.72 -4.22
N LEU A 140 2.36 -2.49 -4.54
CA LEU A 140 1.18 -2.23 -5.38
C LEU A 140 1.40 -2.71 -6.83
N ASP A 141 2.61 -2.54 -7.37
CA ASP A 141 2.97 -3.06 -8.70
C ASP A 141 2.94 -4.60 -8.71
N SER A 142 3.37 -5.27 -7.64
CA SER A 142 3.19 -6.72 -7.46
C SER A 142 1.71 -7.13 -7.45
N LEU A 143 0.82 -6.39 -6.79
CA LEU A 143 -0.63 -6.64 -6.85
C LEU A 143 -1.18 -6.49 -8.27
N GLY A 144 -0.76 -5.45 -9.01
CA GLY A 144 -1.15 -5.27 -10.40
C GLY A 144 -0.71 -6.45 -11.28
N ARG A 145 0.51 -6.97 -11.09
CA ARG A 145 0.99 -8.19 -11.78
C ARG A 145 0.17 -9.43 -11.40
N LEU A 146 -0.16 -9.61 -10.13
CA LEU A 146 -1.01 -10.70 -9.65
C LEU A 146 -2.45 -10.60 -10.18
N ALA A 147 -2.98 -9.40 -10.36
CA ALA A 147 -4.32 -9.16 -10.88
C ALA A 147 -4.40 -9.41 -12.39
N ALA A 148 -3.34 -9.05 -13.12
CA ALA A 148 -3.20 -9.38 -14.53
C ALA A 148 -2.97 -10.88 -14.76
N ALA A 149 -2.35 -11.57 -13.79
CA ALA A 149 -2.25 -13.02 -13.78
C ALA A 149 -3.60 -13.67 -13.43
N GLY A 150 -4.02 -14.63 -14.26
CA GLY A 150 -5.14 -15.50 -13.91
C GLY A 150 -4.77 -16.48 -12.79
N ASP A 151 -5.79 -17.08 -12.17
CA ASP A 151 -5.62 -18.13 -11.16
C ASP A 151 -4.68 -19.25 -11.67
N GLY A 152 -3.79 -19.76 -10.80
CA GLY A 152 -2.82 -20.81 -11.12
C GLY A 152 -1.56 -20.32 -11.87
N LYS A 153 -1.47 -19.02 -12.17
CA LYS A 153 -0.33 -18.41 -12.87
C LYS A 153 0.30 -17.25 -12.09
N ARG A 154 -0.12 -17.03 -10.85
CA ARG A 154 0.36 -15.91 -10.04
C ARG A 154 1.74 -16.20 -9.50
N SER A 155 2.58 -15.18 -9.46
CA SER A 155 3.92 -15.30 -8.92
C SER A 155 3.87 -15.39 -7.40
N LYS A 156 4.48 -16.43 -6.84
CA LYS A 156 4.69 -16.54 -5.39
C LYS A 156 5.53 -15.37 -4.86
N GLU A 157 6.51 -14.91 -5.65
CA GLU A 157 7.37 -13.80 -5.30
C GLU A 157 6.58 -12.49 -5.18
N ASP A 158 5.68 -12.22 -6.11
CA ASP A 158 4.82 -11.03 -6.03
C ASP A 158 3.93 -11.08 -4.80
N LEU A 159 3.33 -12.24 -4.49
CA LEU A 159 2.52 -12.40 -3.29
C LEU A 159 3.34 -12.14 -2.01
N GLU A 160 4.54 -12.72 -1.94
CA GLU A 160 5.46 -12.53 -0.81
C GLU A 160 5.91 -11.07 -0.65
N ASN A 161 6.10 -10.33 -1.74
CA ASN A 161 6.47 -8.91 -1.69
C ASN A 161 5.36 -8.08 -1.05
N VAL A 162 4.10 -8.31 -1.43
CA VAL A 162 2.94 -7.63 -0.83
C VAL A 162 2.79 -7.98 0.64
N GLN A 163 2.92 -9.27 0.99
CA GLN A 163 2.84 -9.72 2.38
C GLN A 163 3.94 -9.14 3.26
N LYS A 164 5.17 -9.00 2.73
CA LYS A 164 6.29 -8.35 3.45
C LYS A 164 5.99 -6.88 3.71
N TRP A 165 5.44 -6.17 2.72
CA TRP A 165 5.04 -4.77 2.90
C TRP A 165 3.96 -4.61 3.97
N ILE A 166 2.86 -5.38 3.89
CA ILE A 166 1.80 -5.36 4.92
C ILE A 166 2.36 -5.71 6.31
N LYS A 167 3.26 -6.68 6.41
CA LYS A 167 3.92 -7.03 7.68
C LYS A 167 4.80 -5.90 8.22
N GLY A 168 5.46 -5.15 7.34
CA GLY A 168 6.22 -3.96 7.71
C GLY A 168 5.31 -2.86 8.30
N VAL A 169 4.14 -2.66 7.71
CA VAL A 169 3.12 -1.76 8.25
C VAL A 169 2.61 -2.25 9.61
N ASP A 170 2.22 -3.52 9.70
CA ASP A 170 1.68 -4.15 10.91
C ASP A 170 2.64 -4.06 12.10
N LYS A 171 3.93 -4.27 11.85
CA LYS A 171 5.01 -4.09 12.83
C LYS A 171 4.92 -2.72 13.53
N HIS A 172 4.72 -1.64 12.78
CA HIS A 172 4.67 -0.28 13.31
C HIS A 172 3.30 0.06 13.89
N TYR A 173 2.22 -0.51 13.36
CA TYR A 173 0.86 -0.32 13.86
C TYR A 173 0.61 -1.01 15.21
N VAL A 174 0.94 -2.30 15.34
CA VAL A 174 0.87 -3.01 16.62
C VAL A 174 1.80 -2.37 17.64
N GLY A 175 2.97 -1.92 17.17
CA GLY A 175 3.93 -1.19 17.96
C GLY A 175 4.63 -2.03 19.04
N GLY A 176 5.54 -1.37 19.73
CA GLY A 176 6.31 -1.89 20.84
C GLY A 176 7.42 -2.87 20.44
N ASN A 177 8.34 -3.03 21.39
CA ASN A 177 9.53 -3.86 21.23
C ASN A 177 9.19 -5.32 20.88
N ALA A 178 8.05 -5.83 21.35
CA ALA A 178 7.58 -7.18 21.03
C ALA A 178 7.24 -7.36 19.54
N ALA A 179 6.76 -6.31 18.87
CA ALA A 179 6.58 -6.29 17.42
C ALA A 179 7.88 -5.93 16.67
N GLY A 180 8.92 -5.49 17.40
CA GLY A 180 10.19 -5.01 16.86
C GLY A 180 10.17 -3.54 16.44
N SER A 181 9.18 -2.77 16.91
CA SER A 181 9.04 -1.34 16.65
C SER A 181 9.41 -0.54 17.90
N ASP A 182 10.21 0.51 17.74
CA ASP A 182 10.52 1.45 18.84
C ASP A 182 9.31 2.34 19.19
N CYS A 183 8.33 2.42 18.29
CA CYS A 183 7.06 3.11 18.50
C CYS A 183 6.12 2.26 19.34
N GLU A 184 5.76 2.71 20.54
CA GLU A 184 4.69 2.15 21.36
C GLU A 184 3.37 2.88 21.04
N THR A 185 2.65 2.40 20.01
CA THR A 185 1.38 2.99 19.55
C THR A 185 0.33 3.06 20.65
N GLY A 186 0.39 2.12 21.60
CA GLY A 186 -0.43 2.12 22.80
C GLY A 186 -0.36 3.42 23.61
N TYR A 187 0.76 4.16 23.63
CA TYR A 187 0.89 5.45 24.34
C TYR A 187 0.35 6.65 23.57
N LEU A 188 0.02 6.49 22.29
CA LEU A 188 -0.58 7.56 21.49
C LEU A 188 -2.00 7.90 21.94
N TYR A 189 -2.58 7.12 22.88
CA TYR A 189 -3.89 7.41 23.48
C TYR A 189 -4.01 8.83 24.05
N THR A 190 -2.89 9.43 24.46
CA THR A 190 -2.83 10.81 24.96
C THR A 190 -3.18 11.84 23.89
N TYR A 191 -3.05 11.48 22.61
CA TYR A 191 -3.31 12.31 21.44
C TYR A 191 -4.49 11.79 20.60
N ASN A 192 -5.33 10.90 21.13
CA ASN A 192 -6.41 10.25 20.36
C ASN A 192 -7.32 11.24 19.62
N ASP A 193 -7.65 12.37 20.26
CA ASP A 193 -8.51 13.40 19.65
C ASP A 193 -7.84 14.06 18.42
N ASP A 194 -6.51 14.02 18.33
CA ASP A 194 -5.70 14.55 17.24
C ASP A 194 -5.28 13.47 16.22
N LEU A 195 -5.62 12.21 16.45
CA LEU A 195 -5.27 11.05 15.61
C LEU A 195 -6.51 10.29 15.11
N PRO A 196 -7.49 10.96 14.48
CA PRO A 196 -8.74 10.32 14.08
C PRO A 196 -8.57 9.19 13.05
N ALA A 197 -7.47 9.15 12.29
CA ALA A 197 -7.22 8.09 11.32
C ALA A 197 -6.76 6.75 11.95
N GLN A 198 -6.44 6.71 13.25
CA GLN A 198 -5.84 5.53 13.88
C GLN A 198 -6.75 4.29 13.79
N GLU A 199 -8.03 4.41 14.15
CA GLU A 199 -8.98 3.30 14.11
C GLU A 199 -9.22 2.83 12.68
N THR A 200 -9.46 3.76 11.75
CA THR A 200 -9.65 3.46 10.33
C THR A 200 -8.42 2.75 9.76
N LEU A 201 -7.21 3.20 10.11
CA LEU A 201 -5.98 2.56 9.68
C LEU A 201 -5.91 1.09 10.13
N GLY A 202 -6.27 0.80 11.38
CA GLY A 202 -6.32 -0.56 11.89
C GLY A 202 -7.28 -1.45 11.10
N ASN A 203 -8.47 -0.96 10.83
CA ASN A 203 -9.47 -1.69 10.05
C ASN A 203 -9.04 -1.91 8.59
N CYS A 204 -8.43 -0.91 7.96
CA CYS A 204 -7.85 -1.05 6.61
C CYS A 204 -6.70 -2.05 6.57
N LEU A 205 -5.80 -2.00 7.56
CA LEU A 205 -4.68 -2.94 7.67
C LEU A 205 -5.17 -4.37 7.82
N TYR A 206 -6.13 -4.58 8.71
CA TYR A 206 -6.71 -5.89 8.94
C TYR A 206 -7.44 -6.43 7.70
N THR A 207 -8.18 -5.56 7.01
CA THR A 207 -8.86 -5.89 5.75
C THR A 207 -7.86 -6.31 4.66
N ALA A 208 -6.85 -5.48 4.40
CA ALA A 208 -5.85 -5.77 3.37
C ALA A 208 -5.04 -7.05 3.69
N SER A 209 -4.63 -7.22 4.96
CA SER A 209 -3.93 -8.42 5.46
C SER A 209 -4.76 -9.69 5.30
N SER A 210 -6.06 -9.62 5.60
CA SER A 210 -6.94 -10.77 5.46
C SER A 210 -7.18 -11.13 4.00
N LEU A 211 -7.41 -10.14 3.14
CA LEU A 211 -7.64 -10.35 1.70
C LEU A 211 -6.40 -10.91 0.99
N ILE A 212 -5.19 -10.41 1.29
CA ILE A 212 -3.94 -10.89 0.67
C ILE A 212 -3.69 -12.37 0.98
N ASN A 213 -3.99 -12.80 2.21
CA ASN A 213 -3.78 -14.19 2.65
C ASN A 213 -4.76 -15.17 2.01
N HIS A 214 -5.81 -14.68 1.34
CA HIS A 214 -6.79 -15.49 0.63
C HIS A 214 -6.57 -15.50 -0.90
N ILE A 215 -5.53 -14.84 -1.43
CA ILE A 215 -5.19 -14.94 -2.84
C ILE A 215 -4.67 -16.34 -3.14
N LYS A 216 -5.34 -17.03 -4.08
CA LYS A 216 -4.87 -18.31 -4.60
C LYS A 216 -3.80 -18.09 -5.66
N LEU A 217 -2.67 -18.79 -5.57
CA LEU A 217 -1.62 -18.72 -6.59
C LEU A 217 -2.01 -19.44 -7.89
#